data_AF-A0A1D8S5V3-F1
#
_entry.id   AF-A0A1D8S5V3-F1
#
_cell.length_a   1.000
_cell.length_b   1.000
_cell.length_c   1.000
_cell.angle_alpha   90.00
_cell.angle_beta   90.00
_cell.angle_gamma   90.00
#
_symmetry.space_group_name_H-M   'P 1'
#
loop_
_entity.id
_entity.type
_entity.pdbx_description
1 polymer ?
#
loop_
_entity_poly.entity_id
_entity_poly.type
_entity_poly.pdbx_seq_one_letter_code
_entity_poly.pdbx_strand_id
1 'polypeptide(L)'
;MAALGSAGLLSTAGCLGILGDDETGPRADDPTPVPTTEGGEGTTTGPVETFDIEWTVQGATTAVASNEVLLDVAIDEGLDVPYQCEQGICGVCTSTVPGDGTDYVEHTGADYLSDEQIAGGFVLPCVASPKQDFSIETGKQDAADAYSPDGAETEETTTAADVESFSIDWTVQGATTDVPATQTLLDSALDNDLDVPYECEHGVCGECTSEVPGAGSEYVDHDGNQYLSDEQVEAGYVLTCVGSPKQDFEITTGVKDDADAV
;
A
#
# COMPACT_ATOMS: atom_id res chain seq x y z
N MET A 1 -71.62 9.58 61.81
CA MET A 1 -71.27 8.72 62.95
C MET A 1 -70.29 7.66 62.47
N ALA A 2 -69.14 7.54 63.15
CA ALA A 2 -68.07 6.52 63.05
C ALA A 2 -67.39 6.33 61.67
N ALA A 3 -66.15 6.78 61.45
CA ALA A 3 -64.86 6.26 61.91
C ALA A 3 -64.40 4.98 61.18
N LEU A 4 -63.31 5.05 60.40
CA LEU A 4 -62.04 4.34 60.62
C LEU A 4 -61.06 4.45 59.43
N GLY A 5 -59.82 4.82 59.76
CA GLY A 5 -58.56 4.38 59.13
C GLY A 5 -58.04 5.19 57.93
N SER A 6 -56.74 5.37 57.69
CA SER A 6 -55.49 5.23 58.47
C SER A 6 -54.35 5.68 57.55
N ALA A 7 -53.25 6.14 58.15
CA ALA A 7 -51.87 6.14 57.66
C ALA A 7 -51.42 7.24 56.68
N GLY A 8 -50.24 7.82 56.99
CA GLY A 8 -49.38 8.53 56.02
C GLY A 8 -48.69 9.81 56.51
N LEU A 9 -47.93 9.73 57.60
CA LEU A 9 -46.93 10.72 58.08
C LEU A 9 -45.83 10.93 57.01
N LEU A 10 -45.05 12.00 56.91
CA LEU A 10 -44.98 13.35 57.50
C LEU A 10 -44.03 14.11 56.55
N SER A 11 -44.44 15.32 56.21
CA SER A 11 -43.64 16.32 55.49
C SER A 11 -42.65 17.00 56.43
N THR A 12 -41.57 17.57 55.88
CA THR A 12 -40.97 18.90 56.13
C THR A 12 -39.44 18.81 55.98
N ALA A 13 -38.86 19.34 54.90
CA ALA A 13 -38.44 20.73 54.71
C ALA A 13 -37.11 21.04 55.42
N GLY A 14 -36.13 21.49 54.63
CA GLY A 14 -34.85 21.99 55.13
C GLY A 14 -34.05 22.61 54.00
N CYS A 15 -34.33 23.86 53.68
CA CYS A 15 -33.44 24.72 52.90
C CYS A 15 -32.67 25.63 53.85
N LEU A 16 -31.42 25.92 53.46
CA LEU A 16 -30.66 27.17 53.61
C LEU A 16 -29.43 27.17 54.54
N GLY A 17 -28.29 27.51 53.92
CA GLY A 17 -27.19 28.30 54.50
C GLY A 17 -26.00 27.47 54.99
N ILE A 18 -24.80 27.50 54.39
CA ILE A 18 -23.86 28.62 54.13
C ILE A 18 -22.55 28.36 54.94
N LEU A 19 -21.41 28.54 54.26
CA LEU A 19 -20.00 28.58 54.70
C LEU A 19 -19.19 27.27 54.72
N GLY A 20 -18.10 27.27 53.94
CA GLY A 20 -16.84 26.70 54.39
C GLY A 20 -16.06 25.91 53.34
N ASP A 21 -15.12 26.60 52.69
CA ASP A 21 -13.79 26.08 52.36
C ASP A 21 -13.66 25.02 51.23
N ASP A 22 -13.42 25.52 50.02
CA ASP A 22 -12.17 25.33 49.26
C ASP A 22 -11.31 24.09 49.60
N GLU A 23 -11.75 22.89 49.23
CA GLU A 23 -10.94 21.66 49.34
C GLU A 23 -11.07 20.80 48.07
N THR A 24 -10.92 21.40 46.88
CA THR A 24 -10.55 20.63 45.68
C THR A 24 -9.03 20.54 45.57
N GLY A 25 -8.43 19.79 46.48
CA GLY A 25 -7.07 19.28 46.31
C GLY A 25 -7.03 18.24 45.18
N PRO A 26 -5.92 18.15 44.43
CA PRO A 26 -5.79 17.19 43.34
C PRO A 26 -5.89 15.76 43.87
N ARG A 27 -6.65 14.92 43.16
CA ARG A 27 -6.82 13.50 43.45
C ARG A 27 -5.47 12.80 43.30
N ALA A 28 -5.16 11.87 44.20
CA ALA A 28 -3.90 11.12 44.24
C ALA A 28 -3.70 10.10 43.10
N ASP A 29 -4.49 10.19 42.03
CA ASP A 29 -4.47 9.30 40.86
C ASP A 29 -4.48 10.12 39.54
N ASP A 30 -3.99 11.35 39.58
CA ASP A 30 -3.68 12.13 38.37
C ASP A 30 -2.23 11.81 37.95
N PRO A 31 -1.98 11.31 36.73
CA PRO A 31 -0.63 11.06 36.27
C PRO A 31 0.13 12.38 36.26
N THR A 32 1.19 12.47 37.08
CA THR A 32 2.12 13.59 37.07
C THR A 32 2.50 13.93 35.63
N PRO A 33 2.46 15.20 35.20
CA PRO A 33 3.04 15.59 33.93
C PRO A 33 4.50 15.15 33.96
N VAL A 34 4.86 14.31 32.99
CA VAL A 34 6.26 13.98 32.72
C VAL A 34 7.01 15.30 32.59
N PRO A 35 8.16 15.48 33.27
CA PRO A 35 9.00 16.61 32.93
C PRO A 35 9.30 16.50 31.44
N THR A 36 9.03 17.56 30.70
CA THR A 36 9.60 17.76 29.36
C THR A 36 11.10 17.58 29.54
N THR A 37 11.59 16.42 29.14
CA THR A 37 13.01 16.17 28.98
C THR A 37 13.45 17.19 27.95
N GLU A 38 14.03 18.29 28.42
CA GLU A 38 14.88 19.13 27.60
C GLU A 38 15.80 18.18 26.84
N GLY A 39 15.73 18.27 25.51
CA GLY A 39 16.45 17.42 24.58
C GLY A 39 17.86 17.21 25.10
N GLY A 40 18.19 15.95 25.35
CA GLY A 40 19.53 15.58 25.73
C GLY A 40 20.46 16.07 24.62
N GLU A 41 21.24 17.09 24.94
CA GLU A 41 22.40 17.49 24.16
C GLU A 41 23.37 16.30 24.16
N GLY A 42 23.17 15.40 23.19
CA GLY A 42 24.17 14.44 22.77
C GLY A 42 25.35 15.23 22.22
N THR A 43 26.24 15.65 23.12
CA THR A 43 27.52 16.27 22.78
C THR A 43 28.34 15.26 21.98
N THR A 44 28.26 15.37 20.66
CA THR A 44 29.28 14.88 19.74
C THR A 44 29.93 16.12 19.14
N THR A 45 30.99 16.61 19.80
CA THR A 45 31.76 17.78 19.35
C THR A 45 32.63 17.40 18.14
N GLY A 46 31.99 17.17 17.00
CA GLY A 46 32.57 17.28 15.67
C GLY A 46 32.14 18.62 15.03
N PRO A 47 32.80 19.08 13.96
CA PRO A 47 32.21 20.13 13.13
C PRO A 47 30.87 19.64 12.60
N VAL A 48 29.79 20.34 12.95
CA VAL A 48 28.47 20.09 12.39
C VAL A 48 28.45 20.77 11.03
N GLU A 49 28.41 19.97 9.99
CA GLU A 49 28.27 20.46 8.62
C GLU A 49 26.78 20.50 8.28
N THR A 50 26.39 21.50 7.49
CA THR A 50 25.02 21.66 7.01
C THR A 50 25.00 21.36 5.53
N PHE A 51 24.02 20.56 5.10
CA PHE A 51 23.87 20.12 3.73
C PHE A 51 22.54 20.59 3.16
N ASP A 52 22.54 20.90 1.87
CA ASP A 52 21.34 21.31 1.13
C ASP A 52 20.64 20.06 0.56
N ILE A 53 19.42 19.79 1.05
CA ILE A 53 18.61 18.64 0.63
C ILE A 53 17.45 19.13 -0.24
N GLU A 54 17.43 18.68 -1.49
CA GLU A 54 16.38 19.02 -2.46
C GLU A 54 15.25 17.98 -2.44
N TRP A 55 14.07 18.38 -1.97
CA TRP A 55 12.85 17.58 -1.92
C TRP A 55 12.10 17.70 -3.25
N THR A 56 12.35 16.76 -4.15
CA THR A 56 11.87 16.82 -5.54
C THR A 56 10.34 16.82 -5.66
N VAL A 57 9.64 16.05 -4.83
CA VAL A 57 8.16 15.97 -4.82
C VAL A 57 7.55 17.26 -4.27
N GLN A 58 8.14 17.82 -3.22
CA GLN A 58 7.65 19.03 -2.56
C GLN A 58 8.13 20.32 -3.26
N GLY A 59 9.12 20.22 -4.15
CA GLY A 59 9.69 21.36 -4.87
C GLY A 59 10.41 22.37 -3.96
N ALA A 60 11.03 21.88 -2.88
CA ALA A 60 11.67 22.72 -1.86
C ALA A 60 13.08 22.24 -1.53
N THR A 61 13.91 23.12 -0.96
CA THR A 61 15.25 22.80 -0.48
C THR A 61 15.36 23.19 0.98
N THR A 62 15.86 22.28 1.82
CA THR A 62 16.06 22.52 3.25
C THR A 62 17.52 22.34 3.61
N ALA A 63 18.02 23.18 4.52
CA ALA A 63 19.35 23.05 5.08
C ALA A 63 19.30 22.13 6.31
N VAL A 64 19.95 20.97 6.25
CA VAL A 64 19.92 19.94 7.31
C VAL A 64 21.31 19.71 7.86
N ALA A 65 21.49 19.76 9.17
CA ALA A 65 22.79 19.44 9.77
C ALA A 65 23.09 17.94 9.74
N SER A 66 24.38 17.58 9.71
CA SER A 66 24.86 16.19 9.70
C SER A 66 24.44 15.34 10.91
N ASN A 67 23.90 15.97 11.96
CA ASN A 67 23.41 15.31 13.18
C ASN A 67 21.89 15.47 13.37
N GLU A 68 21.18 15.99 12.38
CA GLU A 68 19.72 16.13 12.38
C GLU A 68 19.06 15.03 11.55
N VAL A 69 17.81 14.72 11.89
CA VAL A 69 17.00 13.75 11.14
C VAL A 69 16.32 14.48 9.99
N LEU A 70 16.41 13.92 8.79
CA LEU A 70 15.87 14.54 7.57
C LEU A 70 14.36 14.83 7.68
N LEU A 71 13.58 13.89 8.21
CA LEU A 71 12.13 14.08 8.37
C LEU A 71 11.79 15.22 9.33
N ASP A 72 12.50 15.34 10.46
CA ASP A 72 12.22 16.36 11.47
C ASP A 72 12.39 17.77 10.88
N VAL A 73 13.49 18.01 10.17
CA VAL A 73 13.74 19.29 9.48
C VAL A 73 12.70 19.55 8.39
N ALA A 74 12.28 18.52 7.65
CA ALA A 74 11.25 18.66 6.62
C ALA A 74 9.91 19.12 7.22
N ILE A 75 9.49 18.51 8.34
CA ILE A 75 8.24 18.86 9.02
C ILE A 75 8.31 20.27 9.62
N ASP A 76 9.44 20.64 10.22
CA ASP A 76 9.64 21.97 10.79
C ASP A 76 9.58 23.08 9.72
N GLU A 77 10.08 22.79 8.52
CA GLU A 77 9.96 23.65 7.33
C GLU A 77 8.57 23.58 6.65
N GLY A 78 7.66 22.73 7.16
CA GLY A 78 6.29 22.60 6.70
C GLY A 78 6.12 21.79 5.40
N LEU A 79 7.08 20.91 5.09
CA LEU A 79 7.00 20.01 3.94
C LEU A 79 6.05 18.84 4.23
N ASP A 80 5.20 18.55 3.26
CA ASP A 80 4.28 17.40 3.31
C ASP A 80 5.02 16.13 2.86
N VAL A 81 5.79 15.56 3.78
CA VAL A 81 6.48 14.28 3.60
C VAL A 81 5.59 13.17 4.17
N PRO A 82 5.37 12.04 3.48
CA PRO A 82 4.62 10.93 4.05
C PRO A 82 5.39 10.30 5.21
N TYR A 83 4.77 10.15 6.39
CA TYR A 83 5.32 9.43 7.53
C TYR A 83 4.20 8.92 8.45
N GLN A 84 4.51 7.93 9.30
CA GLN A 84 3.56 7.44 10.32
C GLN A 84 4.20 7.06 11.66
N CYS A 85 5.31 6.30 11.66
CA CYS A 85 5.85 5.77 12.91
C CYS A 85 7.08 6.49 13.45
N GLU A 86 7.87 7.15 12.60
CA GLU A 86 9.15 7.82 12.98
C GLU A 86 10.21 6.88 13.60
N GLN A 87 10.07 5.55 13.44
CA GLN A 87 10.99 4.56 14.03
C GLN A 87 11.69 3.67 13.00
N GLY A 88 11.55 3.96 11.70
CA GLY A 88 12.20 3.17 10.64
C GLY A 88 11.61 1.76 10.42
N ILE A 89 10.42 1.46 10.97
CA ILE A 89 9.80 0.12 10.90
C ILE A 89 8.60 0.06 9.94
N CYS A 90 7.85 1.16 9.74
CA CYS A 90 6.58 1.11 9.00
C CYS A 90 6.70 1.29 7.48
N GLY A 91 7.84 1.77 6.97
CA GLY A 91 8.04 2.02 5.54
C GLY A 91 7.41 3.27 4.94
N VAL A 92 6.46 3.93 5.61
CA VAL A 92 5.75 5.09 5.01
C VAL A 92 6.67 6.25 4.63
N CYS A 93 7.76 6.45 5.40
CA CYS A 93 8.73 7.51 5.12
C CYS A 93 9.66 7.20 3.94
N THR A 94 9.57 6.01 3.32
CA THR A 94 10.51 5.56 2.29
C THR A 94 10.61 6.55 1.14
N SER A 95 11.87 6.85 0.79
CA SER A 95 12.25 7.82 -0.22
C SER A 95 13.45 7.28 -1.02
N THR A 96 13.72 7.85 -2.20
CA THR A 96 14.85 7.46 -3.04
C THR A 96 15.87 8.58 -3.20
N VAL A 97 17.14 8.21 -3.37
CA VAL A 97 18.28 9.09 -3.63
C VAL A 97 18.99 8.68 -4.93
N PRO A 98 19.81 9.54 -5.57
CA PRO A 98 20.33 9.30 -6.92
C PRO A 98 21.43 8.21 -7.05
N GLY A 99 21.64 7.38 -6.03
CA GLY A 99 22.65 6.33 -6.01
C GLY A 99 22.53 5.48 -4.74
N ASP A 100 23.62 4.86 -4.29
CA ASP A 100 23.62 4.03 -3.07
C ASP A 100 23.25 4.86 -1.84
N GLY A 101 22.20 4.47 -1.12
CA GLY A 101 21.71 5.19 0.06
C GLY A 101 22.77 5.37 1.14
N THR A 102 23.71 4.43 1.26
CA THR A 102 24.79 4.50 2.27
C THR A 102 25.82 5.60 2.00
N ASP A 103 25.91 6.08 0.75
CA ASP A 103 26.77 7.20 0.36
C ASP A 103 26.18 8.56 0.79
N TYR A 104 24.84 8.67 0.83
CA TYR A 104 24.14 9.93 1.07
C TYR A 104 23.72 10.13 2.52
N VAL A 105 23.36 9.06 3.22
CA VAL A 105 22.79 9.16 4.57
C VAL A 105 23.42 8.16 5.54
N GLU A 106 23.21 8.42 6.84
CA GLU A 106 23.45 7.48 7.93
C GLU A 106 22.12 7.18 8.62
N HIS A 107 21.70 5.92 8.60
CA HIS A 107 20.51 5.47 9.34
C HIS A 107 20.88 5.10 10.78
N THR A 108 20.10 5.59 11.73
CA THR A 108 20.18 5.19 13.15
C THR A 108 19.34 3.96 13.48
N GLY A 109 18.43 3.55 12.58
CA GLY A 109 17.65 2.30 12.63
C GLY A 109 16.70 2.16 11.45
N ALA A 110 17.01 1.30 10.48
CA ALA A 110 16.26 1.13 9.24
C ALA A 110 15.72 -0.30 9.04
N ASP A 111 15.04 -0.84 10.05
CA ASP A 111 14.54 -2.23 10.06
C ASP A 111 13.56 -2.56 8.91
N TYR A 112 12.91 -1.56 8.32
CA TYR A 112 12.03 -1.76 7.17
C TYR A 112 12.77 -2.14 5.88
N LEU A 113 13.95 -1.55 5.65
CA LEU A 113 14.71 -1.75 4.41
C LEU A 113 15.80 -2.79 4.64
N SER A 114 16.00 -3.67 3.66
CA SER A 114 17.17 -4.52 3.59
C SER A 114 18.40 -3.73 3.17
N ASP A 115 19.59 -4.26 3.50
CA ASP A 115 20.86 -3.66 3.05
C ASP A 115 20.93 -3.51 1.52
N GLU A 116 20.29 -4.42 0.78
CA GLU A 116 20.24 -4.39 -0.68
C GLU A 116 19.33 -3.28 -1.22
N GLN A 117 18.20 -3.02 -0.54
CA GLN A 117 17.33 -1.88 -0.86
C GLN A 117 18.05 -0.56 -0.57
N ILE A 118 18.78 -0.47 0.55
CA ILE A 118 19.55 0.72 0.88
C ILE A 118 20.66 0.95 -0.15
N ALA A 119 21.38 -0.10 -0.52
CA ALA A 119 22.37 -0.05 -1.61
C ALA A 119 21.74 0.30 -2.97
N GLY A 120 20.48 -0.07 -3.18
CA GLY A 120 19.67 0.31 -4.34
C GLY A 120 19.17 1.75 -4.34
N GLY A 121 19.47 2.53 -3.30
CA GLY A 121 19.13 3.95 -3.20
C GLY A 121 17.83 4.26 -2.47
N PHE A 122 17.25 3.29 -1.77
CA PHE A 122 16.13 3.55 -0.85
C PHE A 122 16.64 4.00 0.52
N VAL A 123 15.99 5.02 1.08
CA VAL A 123 16.34 5.57 2.39
C VAL A 123 15.08 5.86 3.21
N LEU A 124 15.22 5.80 4.54
CA LEU A 124 14.20 6.22 5.51
C LEU A 124 14.57 7.57 6.13
N PRO A 125 14.04 8.70 5.64
CA PRO A 125 14.31 10.04 6.18
C PRO A 125 13.98 10.18 7.67
N CYS A 126 13.05 9.37 8.17
CA CYS A 126 12.59 9.39 9.55
C CYS A 126 13.62 8.93 10.59
N VAL A 127 14.72 8.33 10.14
CA VAL A 127 15.80 7.82 11.00
C VAL A 127 17.18 8.07 10.37
N ALA A 128 17.24 8.94 9.36
CA ALA A 128 18.43 9.20 8.55
C ALA A 128 18.96 10.62 8.76
N SER A 129 20.28 10.72 8.86
CA SER A 129 21.00 11.99 8.83
C SER A 129 21.85 12.11 7.55
N PRO A 130 21.97 13.32 6.97
CA PRO A 130 22.71 13.53 5.72
C PRO A 130 24.24 13.50 5.91
N LYS A 131 24.95 13.04 4.88
CA LYS A 131 26.41 13.08 4.77
C LYS A 131 26.92 14.09 3.74
N GLN A 132 26.05 14.52 2.82
CA GLN A 132 26.36 15.45 1.73
C GLN A 132 25.08 16.09 1.18
N ASP A 133 25.21 16.97 0.18
CA ASP A 133 24.09 17.56 -0.57
C ASP A 133 23.53 16.55 -1.57
N PHE A 134 22.20 16.43 -1.67
CA PHE A 134 21.54 15.56 -2.65
C PHE A 134 20.06 15.88 -2.84
N SER A 135 19.48 15.30 -3.89
CA SER A 135 18.04 15.30 -4.14
C SER A 135 17.39 14.04 -3.59
N ILE A 136 16.24 14.19 -2.94
CA ILE A 136 15.44 13.11 -2.38
C ILE A 136 14.04 13.12 -2.99
N GLU A 137 13.52 11.94 -3.33
CA GLU A 137 12.16 11.77 -3.83
C GLU A 137 11.33 10.92 -2.84
N THR A 138 10.32 11.53 -2.23
CA THR A 138 9.52 10.92 -1.16
C THR A 138 8.38 10.06 -1.70
N GLY A 139 7.83 9.17 -0.86
CA GLY A 139 6.63 8.40 -1.20
C GLY A 139 6.94 7.17 -2.06
N LYS A 140 8.03 6.48 -1.74
CA LYS A 140 8.57 5.35 -2.50
C LYS A 140 8.45 4.01 -1.79
N GLN A 141 7.46 3.89 -0.90
CA GLN A 141 7.21 2.66 -0.16
C GLN A 141 6.88 1.49 -1.11
N ASP A 142 5.93 1.67 -2.02
CA ASP A 142 5.54 0.62 -2.98
C ASP A 142 6.73 0.19 -3.87
N ALA A 143 7.56 1.16 -4.29
CA ALA A 143 8.74 0.91 -5.09
C ALA A 143 9.83 0.13 -4.30
N ALA A 144 9.99 0.41 -3.01
CA ALA A 144 10.88 -0.38 -2.16
C ALA A 144 10.33 -1.79 -1.95
N ASP A 145 9.02 -1.94 -1.71
CA ASP A 145 8.39 -3.25 -1.50
C ASP A 145 8.48 -4.16 -2.73
N ALA A 146 8.48 -3.56 -3.92
CA ALA A 146 8.68 -4.25 -5.18
C ALA A 146 10.18 -4.50 -5.53
N TYR A 147 11.13 -3.94 -4.78
CA TYR A 147 12.54 -4.00 -5.12
C TYR A 147 13.09 -5.44 -5.10
N SER A 148 13.76 -5.82 -6.19
CA SER A 148 14.45 -7.11 -6.33
C SER A 148 15.89 -6.91 -6.83
N PRO A 149 16.92 -7.29 -6.05
CA PRO A 149 18.33 -7.07 -6.38
C PRO A 149 18.83 -7.92 -7.57
N ASP A 150 18.11 -8.98 -7.95
CA ASP A 150 18.42 -9.85 -9.09
C ASP A 150 17.93 -9.29 -10.45
N GLY A 151 17.43 -8.05 -10.49
CA GLY A 151 17.14 -7.36 -11.74
C GLY A 151 15.97 -7.94 -12.51
N ALA A 152 14.90 -8.34 -11.81
CA ALA A 152 13.57 -8.23 -12.41
C ALA A 152 13.13 -6.78 -12.23
N GLU A 153 13.53 -5.92 -13.18
CA GLU A 153 12.99 -4.58 -13.30
C GLU A 153 11.47 -4.72 -13.48
N THR A 154 10.67 -4.41 -12.46
CA THR A 154 9.25 -4.09 -12.63
C THR A 154 9.13 -2.66 -13.10
N GLU A 155 9.78 -2.37 -14.23
CA GLU A 155 9.31 -1.32 -15.12
C GLU A 155 8.12 -1.93 -15.86
N GLU A 156 6.93 -1.40 -15.61
CA GLU A 156 5.85 -1.42 -16.59
C GLU A 156 6.30 -0.60 -17.81
N THR A 157 7.20 -1.15 -18.60
CA THR A 157 7.48 -0.85 -20.01
C THR A 157 8.27 -2.04 -20.55
N THR A 158 7.56 -3.16 -20.74
CA THR A 158 8.07 -4.23 -21.59
C THR A 158 8.21 -3.65 -23.00
N THR A 159 9.45 -3.38 -23.42
CA THR A 159 9.73 -3.27 -24.85
C THR A 159 9.49 -4.64 -25.47
N ALA A 160 8.30 -4.80 -26.05
CA ALA A 160 7.88 -5.93 -26.86
C ALA A 160 8.84 -6.12 -28.04
N ALA A 161 9.88 -6.93 -27.87
CA ALA A 161 10.78 -7.29 -28.97
C ALA A 161 10.90 -8.79 -29.22
N ASP A 162 10.60 -9.68 -28.26
CA ASP A 162 10.67 -11.14 -28.52
C ASP A 162 9.69 -11.97 -27.66
N VAL A 163 8.58 -11.40 -27.19
CA VAL A 163 7.50 -12.21 -26.58
C VAL A 163 6.52 -12.61 -27.68
N GLU A 164 6.33 -13.91 -27.87
CA GLU A 164 5.32 -14.43 -28.79
C GLU A 164 3.94 -13.90 -28.35
N SER A 165 3.28 -13.19 -29.25
CA SER A 165 1.93 -12.66 -29.07
C SER A 165 0.99 -13.33 -30.05
N PHE A 166 -0.26 -13.46 -29.64
CA PHE A 166 -1.31 -14.12 -30.38
C PHE A 166 -2.50 -13.18 -30.57
N SER A 167 -3.11 -13.25 -31.74
CA SER A 167 -4.28 -12.44 -32.10
C SER A 167 -5.54 -13.10 -31.56
N ILE A 168 -6.23 -12.42 -30.63
CA ILE A 168 -7.46 -12.91 -30.00
C ILE A 168 -8.65 -12.09 -30.47
N ASP A 169 -9.63 -12.76 -31.07
CA ASP A 169 -10.87 -12.16 -31.55
C ASP A 169 -11.97 -12.26 -30.47
N TRP A 170 -12.38 -11.12 -29.92
CA TRP A 170 -13.39 -11.00 -28.87
C TRP A 170 -14.79 -10.87 -29.47
N THR A 171 -15.53 -11.97 -29.59
CA THR A 171 -16.79 -12.02 -30.34
C THR A 171 -17.88 -11.11 -29.79
N VAL A 172 -17.97 -10.99 -28.45
CA VAL A 172 -19.00 -10.18 -27.78
C VAL A 172 -18.68 -8.69 -27.89
N GLN A 173 -17.41 -8.34 -27.75
CA GLN A 173 -16.91 -6.96 -27.77
C GLN A 173 -16.70 -6.45 -29.21
N GLY A 174 -16.59 -7.34 -30.19
CA GLY A 174 -16.36 -7.00 -31.59
C GLY A 174 -14.99 -6.37 -31.84
N ALA A 175 -13.98 -6.79 -31.08
CA ALA A 175 -12.62 -6.27 -31.12
C ALA A 175 -11.61 -7.42 -31.27
N THR A 176 -10.43 -7.11 -31.79
CA THR A 176 -9.30 -8.05 -31.88
C THR A 176 -8.12 -7.40 -31.16
N THR A 177 -7.47 -8.14 -30.25
CA THR A 177 -6.32 -7.63 -29.50
C THR A 177 -5.12 -8.57 -29.66
N ASP A 178 -3.93 -8.01 -29.62
CA ASP A 178 -2.68 -8.77 -29.57
C ASP A 178 -2.36 -9.09 -28.10
N VAL A 179 -2.38 -10.37 -27.76
CA VAL A 179 -2.17 -10.85 -26.39
C VAL A 179 -0.83 -11.59 -26.29
N PRO A 180 0.14 -11.10 -25.50
CA PRO A 180 1.38 -11.82 -25.23
C PRO A 180 1.15 -13.15 -24.51
N ALA A 181 1.93 -14.20 -24.84
CA ALA A 181 1.87 -15.50 -24.15
C ALA A 181 2.19 -15.42 -22.64
N THR A 182 2.79 -14.32 -22.20
CA THR A 182 3.15 -14.05 -20.80
C THR A 182 2.09 -13.25 -20.04
N GLN A 183 0.99 -12.87 -20.69
CA GLN A 183 -0.08 -12.05 -20.12
C GLN A 183 -1.40 -12.83 -20.13
N THR A 184 -2.24 -12.61 -19.12
CA THR A 184 -3.57 -13.23 -19.10
C THR A 184 -4.49 -12.58 -20.13
N LEU A 185 -5.49 -13.33 -20.59
CA LEU A 185 -6.52 -12.82 -21.50
C LEU A 185 -7.30 -11.67 -20.87
N LEU A 186 -7.58 -11.73 -19.56
CA LEU A 186 -8.29 -10.66 -18.85
C LEU A 186 -7.47 -9.36 -18.86
N ASP A 187 -6.20 -9.41 -18.46
CA ASP A 187 -5.36 -8.21 -18.37
C ASP A 187 -5.27 -7.53 -19.74
N SER A 188 -5.02 -8.31 -20.80
CA SER A 188 -4.96 -7.76 -22.15
C SER A 188 -6.29 -7.19 -22.63
N ALA A 189 -7.43 -7.76 -22.21
CA ALA A 189 -8.74 -7.19 -22.50
C ALA A 189 -8.92 -5.81 -21.83
N LEU A 190 -8.56 -5.71 -20.54
CA LEU A 190 -8.68 -4.46 -19.78
C LEU A 190 -7.73 -3.37 -20.29
N ASP A 191 -6.50 -3.74 -20.66
CA ASP A 191 -5.52 -2.82 -21.28
C ASP A 191 -6.02 -2.23 -22.61
N ASN A 192 -6.90 -2.95 -23.30
CA ASN A 192 -7.52 -2.52 -24.55
C ASN A 192 -8.93 -1.95 -24.33
N ASP A 193 -9.27 -1.56 -23.09
CA ASP A 193 -10.57 -0.98 -22.70
C ASP A 193 -11.78 -1.87 -23.07
N LEU A 194 -11.61 -3.19 -23.10
CA LEU A 194 -12.69 -4.14 -23.39
C LEU A 194 -13.50 -4.43 -22.13
N ASP A 195 -14.82 -4.29 -22.25
CA ASP A 195 -15.78 -4.66 -21.19
C ASP A 195 -15.99 -6.18 -21.20
N VAL A 196 -15.21 -6.87 -20.38
CA VAL A 196 -15.28 -8.32 -20.16
C VAL A 196 -15.76 -8.61 -18.74
N PRO A 197 -16.51 -9.69 -18.50
CA PRO A 197 -16.97 -10.05 -17.16
C PRO A 197 -15.82 -10.62 -16.32
N TYR A 198 -15.64 -10.11 -15.10
CA TYR A 198 -14.71 -10.62 -14.09
C TYR A 198 -15.12 -10.15 -12.69
N GLU A 199 -14.62 -10.82 -11.65
CA GLU A 199 -14.84 -10.40 -10.26
C GLU A 199 -13.63 -10.67 -9.37
N CYS A 200 -13.14 -11.92 -9.34
CA CYS A 200 -12.13 -12.31 -8.37
C CYS A 200 -10.68 -12.26 -8.85
N GLU A 201 -10.41 -12.37 -10.15
CA GLU A 201 -9.05 -12.44 -10.74
C GLU A 201 -8.14 -13.62 -10.28
N HIS A 202 -8.59 -14.49 -9.37
CA HIS A 202 -7.78 -15.58 -8.81
C HIS A 202 -8.20 -17.00 -9.26
N GLY A 203 -9.00 -17.13 -10.33
CA GLY A 203 -9.39 -18.44 -10.87
C GLY A 203 -10.36 -19.27 -10.00
N VAL A 204 -11.02 -18.65 -9.02
CA VAL A 204 -11.89 -19.34 -8.03
C VAL A 204 -13.40 -19.06 -8.16
N CYS A 205 -13.81 -17.94 -8.78
CA CYS A 205 -15.24 -17.55 -8.85
C CYS A 205 -15.94 -17.93 -10.17
N GLY A 206 -15.19 -18.06 -11.26
CA GLY A 206 -15.73 -18.38 -12.59
C GLY A 206 -16.52 -17.26 -13.28
N GLU A 207 -16.51 -16.02 -12.80
CA GLU A 207 -17.13 -14.88 -13.53
C GLU A 207 -16.42 -14.63 -14.86
N CYS A 208 -15.10 -14.83 -14.88
CA CYS A 208 -14.25 -14.68 -16.06
C CYS A 208 -14.38 -15.85 -17.08
N THR A 209 -15.46 -16.65 -16.99
CA THR A 209 -15.65 -17.82 -17.85
C THR A 209 -16.02 -17.41 -19.28
N SER A 210 -15.26 -17.96 -20.22
CA SER A 210 -15.38 -17.71 -21.66
C SER A 210 -15.32 -19.04 -22.43
N GLU A 211 -15.78 -19.06 -23.67
CA GLU A 211 -15.77 -20.24 -24.55
C GLU A 211 -14.87 -20.01 -25.76
N VAL A 212 -14.12 -21.05 -26.14
CA VAL A 212 -13.24 -21.12 -27.32
C VAL A 212 -13.70 -22.24 -28.26
N PRO A 213 -13.36 -22.24 -29.56
CA PRO A 213 -13.94 -23.14 -30.57
C PRO A 213 -13.59 -24.63 -30.44
N GLY A 214 -12.81 -25.04 -29.44
CA GLY A 214 -12.42 -26.43 -29.20
C GLY A 214 -12.03 -26.61 -27.74
N ALA A 215 -11.30 -27.69 -27.40
CA ALA A 215 -10.90 -27.92 -26.01
C ALA A 215 -10.07 -26.74 -25.47
N GLY A 216 -10.47 -26.18 -24.33
CA GLY A 216 -9.87 -24.99 -23.73
C GLY A 216 -8.35 -25.10 -23.53
N SER A 217 -7.86 -26.29 -23.15
CA SER A 217 -6.44 -26.59 -22.95
C SER A 217 -5.59 -26.58 -24.23
N GLU A 218 -6.21 -26.62 -25.42
CA GLU A 218 -5.54 -26.44 -26.71
C GLU A 218 -5.17 -24.97 -26.94
N TYR A 219 -6.03 -24.05 -26.51
CA TYR A 219 -5.94 -22.62 -26.79
C TYR A 219 -5.32 -21.80 -25.66
N VAL A 220 -5.59 -22.21 -24.42
CA VAL A 220 -5.26 -21.44 -23.22
C VAL A 220 -4.48 -22.31 -22.24
N ASP A 221 -3.42 -21.75 -21.67
CA ASP A 221 -2.71 -22.31 -20.52
C ASP A 221 -3.26 -21.67 -19.25
N HIS A 222 -3.85 -22.47 -18.35
CA HIS A 222 -4.41 -21.97 -17.10
C HIS A 222 -3.42 -22.12 -15.95
N ASP A 223 -2.98 -21.01 -15.36
CA ASP A 223 -2.21 -21.00 -14.12
C ASP A 223 -3.12 -20.67 -12.92
N GLY A 224 -3.59 -21.71 -12.22
CA GLY A 224 -4.42 -21.53 -11.03
C GLY A 224 -5.93 -21.66 -11.24
N ASN A 225 -6.38 -22.29 -12.32
CA ASN A 225 -7.79 -22.68 -12.46
C ASN A 225 -8.19 -23.65 -11.31
N GLN A 226 -9.15 -23.22 -10.48
CA GLN A 226 -9.79 -24.04 -9.45
C GLN A 226 -11.32 -24.11 -9.61
N TYR A 227 -11.86 -23.42 -10.61
CA TYR A 227 -13.30 -23.31 -10.83
C TYR A 227 -13.80 -24.30 -11.89
N LEU A 228 -13.19 -24.28 -13.09
CA LEU A 228 -13.59 -25.16 -14.18
C LEU A 228 -13.04 -26.56 -13.97
N SER A 229 -13.91 -27.56 -14.08
CA SER A 229 -13.53 -28.97 -14.13
C SER A 229 -12.87 -29.34 -15.46
N ASP A 230 -12.14 -30.47 -15.47
CA ASP A 230 -11.50 -30.97 -16.69
C ASP A 230 -12.51 -31.19 -17.83
N GLU A 231 -13.74 -31.63 -17.53
CA GLU A 231 -14.79 -31.85 -18.54
C GLU A 231 -15.26 -30.52 -19.16
N GLN A 232 -15.39 -29.47 -18.35
CA GLN A 232 -15.73 -28.14 -18.85
C GLN A 232 -14.59 -27.55 -19.70
N VAL A 233 -13.33 -27.76 -19.29
CA VAL A 233 -12.18 -27.35 -20.10
C VAL A 233 -12.13 -28.12 -21.41
N GLU A 234 -12.37 -29.44 -21.41
CA GLU A 234 -12.45 -30.24 -22.63
C GLU A 234 -13.62 -29.83 -23.53
N ALA A 235 -14.72 -29.34 -22.97
CA ALA A 235 -15.87 -28.81 -23.70
C ALA A 235 -15.61 -27.43 -24.34
N GLY A 236 -14.52 -26.76 -23.96
CA GLY A 236 -14.09 -25.48 -24.54
C GLY A 236 -14.27 -24.26 -23.65
N TYR A 237 -14.55 -24.45 -22.36
CA TYR A 237 -14.60 -23.35 -21.41
C TYR A 237 -13.21 -23.02 -20.87
N VAL A 238 -12.94 -21.72 -20.72
CA VAL A 238 -11.68 -21.18 -20.23
C VAL A 238 -11.94 -20.04 -19.25
N LEU A 239 -11.03 -19.86 -18.28
CA LEU A 239 -10.99 -18.67 -17.43
C LEU A 239 -10.01 -17.66 -18.03
N THR A 240 -10.49 -16.46 -18.38
CA THR A 240 -9.62 -15.41 -18.95
C THR A 240 -8.69 -14.80 -17.91
N CYS A 241 -9.10 -14.78 -16.64
CA CYS A 241 -8.37 -14.15 -15.54
C CYS A 241 -7.11 -14.90 -15.08
N VAL A 242 -6.98 -16.17 -15.43
CA VAL A 242 -5.82 -17.01 -15.09
C VAL A 242 -5.31 -17.78 -16.30
N GLY A 243 -5.72 -17.35 -17.49
CA GLY A 243 -5.48 -18.06 -18.74
C GLY A 243 -4.64 -17.22 -19.70
N SER A 244 -3.52 -17.78 -20.16
CA SER A 244 -2.66 -17.17 -21.18
C SER A 244 -2.85 -17.86 -22.54
N PRO A 245 -2.79 -17.12 -23.65
CA PRO A 245 -2.98 -17.70 -24.99
C PRO A 245 -1.78 -18.55 -25.44
N LYS A 246 -2.08 -19.60 -26.22
CA LYS A 246 -1.08 -20.49 -26.83
C LYS A 246 -1.03 -20.38 -28.36
N GLN A 247 -2.04 -19.75 -28.96
CA GLN A 247 -2.22 -19.57 -30.41
C GLN A 247 -3.28 -18.48 -30.67
N ASP A 248 -3.51 -18.14 -31.93
CA ASP A 248 -4.60 -17.24 -32.36
C ASP A 248 -5.95 -17.96 -32.30
N PHE A 249 -6.99 -17.30 -31.77
CA PHE A 249 -8.34 -17.86 -31.72
C PHE A 249 -9.43 -16.81 -31.46
N GLU A 250 -10.68 -17.24 -31.63
CA GLU A 250 -11.87 -16.47 -31.27
C GLU A 250 -12.37 -16.90 -29.88
N ILE A 251 -12.77 -15.93 -29.06
CA ILE A 251 -13.27 -16.13 -27.70
C ILE A 251 -14.63 -15.44 -27.50
N THR A 252 -15.56 -16.16 -26.89
CA THR A 252 -16.88 -15.62 -26.47
C THR A 252 -16.91 -15.50 -24.95
N THR A 253 -16.98 -14.27 -24.44
CA THR A 253 -16.98 -13.99 -22.99
C THR A 253 -18.36 -14.05 -22.37
N GLY A 254 -18.44 -14.31 -21.05
CA GLY A 254 -19.68 -14.18 -20.29
C GLY A 254 -20.63 -15.37 -20.42
N VAL A 255 -20.05 -16.56 -20.55
CA VAL A 255 -20.76 -17.84 -20.74
C VAL A 255 -20.70 -18.70 -19.48
N LYS A 256 -20.55 -18.08 -18.31
CA LYS A 256 -20.50 -18.77 -17.01
C LYS A 256 -21.69 -19.71 -16.80
N ASP A 257 -22.90 -19.21 -17.06
CA ASP A 257 -24.13 -19.98 -16.87
C ASP A 257 -24.20 -21.21 -17.80
N ASP A 258 -23.61 -21.10 -19.00
CA ASP A 258 -23.52 -22.21 -19.96
C ASP A 258 -22.50 -23.26 -19.51
N ALA A 259 -21.35 -22.82 -18.97
CA ALA A 259 -20.34 -23.69 -18.40
C ALA A 259 -20.86 -24.47 -17.19
N ASP A 260 -21.58 -23.81 -16.28
CA ASP A 260 -22.16 -24.42 -15.07
C ASP A 260 -23.27 -25.46 -15.39
N ALA A 261 -23.74 -25.49 -16.64
CA ALA A 261 -24.75 -26.44 -17.12
C ALA A 261 -24.17 -27.73 -17.73
N VAL A 262 -22.85 -27.83 -17.88
CA VAL A 262 -22.12 -29.03 -18.32
C VAL A 262 -21.83 -29.94 -17.14
#